data_AF-A0A671EFP0-F1
#
_entry.id   AF-A0A671EFP0-F1
#
_cell.length_a   1.000
_cell.length_b   1.000
_cell.length_c   1.000
_cell.angle_alpha   90.00
_cell.angle_beta   90.00
_cell.angle_gamma   90.00
#
_symmetry.space_group_name_H-M   'P 1'
#
loop_
_entity.id
_entity.type
_entity.pdbx_description
1 polymer ?
#
loop_
_entity_poly.entity_id
_entity_poly.type
_entity_poly.pdbx_seq_one_letter_code
_entity_poly.pdbx_strand_id
1 'polypeptide(L)'
;MLRQVLRRGLQSFCHRLGLCVSRHPVFFLTVPAVLTITFGLSALNRFQPEGDLERLVAPSHSLAKIERSLASSLFPLDQSKSQLYSDLHTPGRYGRVILLSPPGDSILLQFEGILQTHRAL
;
A
#
# COMPACT_ATOMS: atom_id res chain seq x y z
N MET A 1 -29.39 27.90 29.38
CA MET A 1 -29.28 27.13 30.64
C MET A 1 -28.42 25.88 30.50
N LEU A 2 -28.70 24.95 29.56
CA LEU A 2 -27.95 23.69 29.39
C LEU A 2 -26.42 23.85 29.17
N ARG A 3 -26.01 24.79 28.29
CA ARG A 3 -24.58 25.08 28.03
C ARG A 3 -23.81 25.53 29.27
N GLN A 4 -24.44 26.28 30.17
CA GLN A 4 -23.78 26.77 31.39
C GLN A 4 -23.59 25.64 32.40
N VAL A 5 -24.57 24.73 32.51
CA VAL A 5 -24.45 23.52 33.34
C VAL A 5 -23.37 22.60 32.80
N LEU A 6 -23.35 22.36 31.49
CA LEU A 6 -22.32 21.55 30.85
C LEU A 6 -20.92 22.13 31.07
N ARG A 7 -20.76 23.45 30.88
CA ARG A 7 -19.47 24.13 31.08
C ARG A 7 -18.99 24.04 32.53
N ARG A 8 -19.87 24.24 33.51
CA ARG A 8 -19.54 24.09 34.93
C ARG A 8 -19.21 22.64 35.30
N GLY A 9 -19.93 21.68 34.74
CA GLY A 9 -19.66 20.25 34.91
C GLY A 9 -18.29 19.86 34.35
N LEU A 10 -17.98 20.28 33.12
CA LEU A 10 -16.67 20.01 32.51
C LEU A 10 -15.53 20.68 33.28
N GLN A 11 -15.75 21.91 33.75
CA GLN A 11 -14.76 22.64 34.55
C GLN A 11 -14.48 21.93 35.87
N SER A 12 -15.52 21.46 36.58
CA SER A 12 -15.32 20.74 37.84
C SER A 12 -14.65 19.39 37.62
N PHE A 13 -15.00 18.70 36.54
CA PHE A 13 -14.41 17.43 36.16
C PHE A 13 -12.92 17.58 35.80
N CYS A 14 -12.57 18.51 34.91
CA CYS A 14 -11.18 18.79 34.56
C CYS A 14 -10.37 19.25 35.77
N HIS A 15 -10.96 20.03 36.68
CA HIS A 15 -10.29 20.44 37.92
C HIS A 15 -10.01 19.23 38.83
N ARG A 16 -10.98 18.32 39.01
CA ARG A 16 -10.79 17.09 39.78
C ARG A 16 -9.77 16.15 39.14
N LEU A 17 -9.77 16.03 37.81
CA LEU A 17 -8.76 15.26 37.09
C LEU A 17 -7.37 15.88 37.29
N GLY A 18 -7.23 17.20 37.15
CA GLY A 18 -5.98 17.90 37.39
C GLY A 18 -5.44 17.69 38.82
N LEU A 19 -6.32 17.72 39.83
CA LEU A 19 -5.97 17.41 41.22
C LEU A 19 -5.52 15.95 41.41
N CYS A 20 -6.13 15.00 40.69
CA CYS A 20 -5.72 13.59 40.73
C CYS A 20 -4.35 13.40 40.08
N VAL A 21 -4.11 14.03 38.93
CA VAL A 21 -2.83 14.01 38.21
C VAL A 21 -1.71 14.63 39.04
N SER A 22 -1.96 15.78 39.67
CA SER A 22 -0.94 16.44 40.51
C SER A 22 -0.62 15.66 41.79
N ARG A 23 -1.57 14.88 42.32
CA ARG A 23 -1.37 14.03 43.49
C ARG A 23 -0.59 12.74 43.18
N HIS A 24 -0.64 12.26 41.93
CA HIS A 24 0.07 11.07 41.47
C HIS A 24 0.87 11.32 40.18
N PRO A 25 1.84 12.26 40.18
CA PRO A 25 2.48 12.73 38.96
C PRO A 25 3.34 11.65 38.29
N VAL A 26 4.01 10.81 39.09
CA VAL A 26 4.88 9.75 38.57
C VAL A 26 4.05 8.71 37.80
N PHE A 27 2.94 8.23 38.37
CA PHE A 27 2.09 7.21 37.74
C PHE A 27 1.50 7.71 36.41
N PHE A 28 1.00 8.96 36.39
CA PHE A 28 0.46 9.57 35.18
C PHE A 28 1.51 9.92 34.12
N LEU A 29 2.80 9.94 34.48
CA LEU A 29 3.89 10.11 33.52
C LEU A 29 4.39 8.76 33.00
N THR A 30 4.59 7.79 33.89
CA THR A 30 5.17 6.48 33.54
C THR A 30 4.20 5.60 32.78
N VAL A 31 2.93 5.52 33.20
CA VAL A 31 1.97 4.59 32.60
C VAL A 31 1.70 4.95 31.13
N PRO A 32 1.35 6.19 30.77
CA PRO A 32 1.17 6.55 29.36
C PRO A 32 2.47 6.38 28.57
N ALA A 33 3.63 6.72 29.12
CA ALA A 33 4.90 6.55 28.43
C ALA A 33 5.19 5.09 28.09
N VAL A 34 5.06 4.17 29.06
CA VAL A 34 5.24 2.73 28.83
C VAL A 34 4.20 2.21 27.84
N LEU A 35 2.94 2.66 27.95
CA LEU A 35 1.87 2.23 27.06
C LEU A 35 2.12 2.70 25.61
N THR A 36 2.53 3.96 25.43
CA THR A 36 2.91 4.50 24.11
C THR A 36 4.12 3.79 23.53
N ILE A 37 5.15 3.49 24.33
CA ILE A 37 6.33 2.77 23.86
C ILE A 37 5.98 1.34 23.44
N THR A 38 5.25 0.62 24.28
CA THR A 38 4.85 -0.78 24.00
C THR A 38 3.92 -0.89 22.80
N PHE A 39 2.89 -0.04 22.71
CA PHE A 39 2.02 0.01 21.53
C PHE A 39 2.77 0.50 20.29
N GLY A 40 3.60 1.53 20.42
CA GLY A 40 4.37 2.10 19.32
C GLY A 40 5.30 1.07 18.70
N LEU A 41 6.12 0.39 19.53
CA LEU A 41 7.02 -0.68 19.08
C LEU A 41 6.25 -1.85 18.47
N SER A 42 5.14 -2.28 19.10
CA SER A 42 4.33 -3.38 18.58
C SER A 42 3.69 -3.03 17.23
N ALA A 43 3.17 -1.81 17.07
CA ALA A 43 2.56 -1.36 15.82
C ALA A 43 3.61 -1.23 14.69
N LEU A 44 4.78 -0.66 15.00
CA LEU A 44 5.90 -0.56 14.06
C LEU A 44 6.40 -1.94 13.63
N ASN A 45 6.51 -2.90 14.54
CA ASN A 45 6.97 -4.24 14.22
C ASN A 45 5.99 -5.02 13.32
N ARG A 46 4.69 -4.70 13.38
CA ARG A 46 3.67 -5.32 12.54
C ARG A 46 3.43 -4.57 11.23
N PHE A 47 4.03 -3.41 11.06
CA PHE A 47 3.87 -2.61 9.85
C PHE A 47 4.57 -3.29 8.68
N GLN A 48 3.80 -3.74 7.69
CA GLN A 48 4.31 -4.23 6.42
C GLN A 48 3.87 -3.24 5.33
N PRO A 49 4.81 -2.59 4.62
CA PRO A 49 4.45 -1.71 3.53
C PRO A 49 3.87 -2.52 2.38
N GLU A 50 2.64 -2.19 1.98
CA GLU A 50 2.02 -2.77 0.79
C GLU A 50 2.66 -2.15 -0.46
N GLY A 51 3.37 -2.96 -1.24
CA GLY A 51 4.05 -2.53 -2.46
C GLY A 51 3.25 -2.78 -3.74
N ASP A 52 2.09 -3.43 -3.63
CA ASP A 52 1.27 -3.76 -4.79
C ASP A 52 0.38 -2.57 -5.19
N LEU A 53 0.68 -1.99 -6.35
CA LEU A 53 -0.05 -0.85 -6.90
C LEU A 53 -1.53 -1.19 -7.13
N GLU A 54 -1.84 -2.41 -7.56
CA GLU A 54 -3.23 -2.82 -7.82
C GLU A 54 -4.05 -2.83 -6.51
N ARG A 55 -3.41 -3.14 -5.39
CA ARG A 55 -4.05 -3.14 -4.07
C ARG A 55 -4.14 -1.76 -3.44
N LEU A 56 -3.18 -0.88 -3.75
CA LEU A 56 -3.18 0.51 -3.29
C LEU A 56 -4.21 1.39 -4.02
N VAL A 57 -4.39 1.16 -5.33
CA VAL A 57 -5.18 2.05 -6.19
C VAL A 57 -6.57 1.50 -6.48
N ALA A 58 -6.74 0.18 -6.57
CA ALA A 58 -8.01 -0.44 -6.93
C ALA A 58 -8.67 -1.15 -5.73
N PRO A 59 -10.01 -1.08 -5.62
CA PRO A 59 -10.73 -1.74 -4.53
C PRO A 59 -10.46 -3.25 -4.51
N SER A 60 -10.50 -3.87 -3.33
CA SER A 60 -10.21 -5.29 -3.14
C SER A 60 -11.19 -6.20 -3.88
N HIS A 61 -12.48 -5.85 -3.87
CA HIS A 61 -13.56 -6.61 -4.48
C HIS A 61 -14.26 -5.81 -5.58
N SER A 62 -13.54 -5.56 -6.69
CA SER A 62 -14.15 -4.97 -7.87
C SER A 62 -14.72 -6.03 -8.81
N LEU A 63 -15.76 -5.67 -9.57
CA LEU A 63 -16.31 -6.53 -10.62
C LEU A 63 -15.22 -6.99 -11.59
N ALA A 64 -14.34 -6.08 -12.03
CA ALA A 64 -13.22 -6.41 -12.90
C ALA A 64 -12.25 -7.44 -12.30
N LYS A 65 -11.97 -7.38 -10.98
CA LYS A 65 -11.14 -8.39 -10.30
C LYS A 65 -11.85 -9.74 -10.23
N ILE A 66 -13.16 -9.75 -10.02
CA ILE A 66 -13.97 -10.99 -10.00
C ILE A 66 -14.00 -11.61 -11.39
N GLU A 67 -14.33 -10.85 -12.43
CA GLU A 67 -14.32 -11.31 -13.83
C GLU A 67 -12.95 -11.84 -14.24
N ARG A 68 -11.88 -11.12 -13.88
CA ARG A 68 -10.52 -11.57 -14.14
C ARG A 68 -10.18 -12.86 -13.39
N SER A 69 -10.59 -13.00 -12.13
CA SER A 69 -10.39 -14.24 -11.37
C SER A 69 -11.12 -15.42 -12.01
N LEU A 70 -12.36 -15.20 -12.48
CA LEU A 70 -13.17 -16.21 -13.17
C LEU A 70 -12.56 -16.58 -14.52
N ALA A 71 -12.12 -15.60 -15.31
CA ALA A 71 -11.40 -15.83 -16.56
C ALA A 71 -10.11 -16.62 -16.34
N SER A 72 -9.32 -16.26 -15.32
CA SER A 72 -8.07 -16.98 -14.99
C SER A 72 -8.31 -18.42 -14.53
N SER A 73 -9.44 -18.69 -13.89
CA SER A 73 -9.83 -20.03 -13.45
C SER A 73 -10.35 -20.89 -14.60
N LEU A 74 -11.08 -20.30 -15.55
CA LEU A 74 -11.64 -21.02 -16.69
C LEU A 74 -10.61 -21.23 -17.81
N PHE A 75 -9.69 -20.28 -17.97
CA PHE A 75 -8.67 -20.26 -19.01
C PHE A 75 -7.30 -20.00 -18.37
N PRO A 76 -6.69 -21.02 -17.74
CA PRO A 76 -5.38 -20.86 -17.15
C PRO A 76 -4.34 -20.53 -18.24
N LEU A 77 -3.60 -19.44 -18.05
CA LEU A 77 -2.50 -19.05 -18.92
C LEU A 77 -1.21 -19.75 -18.45
N ASP A 78 -0.52 -20.44 -19.34
CA ASP A 78 0.81 -21.00 -19.09
C ASP A 78 1.85 -19.87 -19.02
N GLN A 79 2.01 -19.27 -17.84
CA GLN A 79 2.97 -18.20 -17.56
C GLN A 79 4.44 -18.66 -17.63
N SER A 80 4.69 -19.96 -17.82
CA SER A 80 6.05 -20.52 -17.96
C SER A 80 6.69 -20.20 -19.31
N LYS A 81 5.90 -19.84 -20.32
CA LYS A 81 6.39 -19.39 -21.63
C LYS A 81 6.49 -17.86 -21.65
N SER A 82 7.41 -17.34 -20.84
CA SER A 82 7.76 -15.92 -20.68
C SER A 82 8.24 -15.17 -21.94
N GLN A 83 8.01 -15.74 -23.13
CA GLN A 83 8.57 -15.31 -24.39
C GLN A 83 7.55 -14.67 -25.35
N LEU A 84 6.26 -14.58 -24.98
CA LEU A 84 5.24 -14.07 -25.90
C LEU A 84 4.39 -12.93 -25.34
N TYR A 85 3.95 -12.09 -26.27
CA TYR A 85 3.10 -10.90 -26.12
C TYR A 85 1.81 -11.13 -25.32
N SER A 86 1.41 -12.39 -25.09
CA SER A 86 0.24 -12.79 -24.30
C SER A 86 0.32 -12.42 -22.82
N ASP A 87 1.53 -12.17 -22.30
CA ASP A 87 1.74 -11.86 -20.89
C ASP A 87 1.33 -10.44 -20.50
N LEU A 88 1.08 -9.54 -21.47
CA LEU A 88 0.55 -8.19 -21.25
C LEU A 88 -0.87 -8.16 -20.67
N HIS A 89 -1.59 -9.28 -20.70
CA HIS A 89 -2.97 -9.37 -20.22
C HIS A 89 -3.09 -9.49 -18.69
N THR A 90 -1.99 -9.77 -17.99
CA THR A 90 -2.00 -9.95 -16.53
C THR A 90 -1.19 -8.82 -15.91
N PRO A 91 -1.67 -8.04 -14.92
CA PRO A 91 -0.80 -7.22 -14.10
C PRO A 91 0.12 -8.11 -13.28
N GLY A 92 1.39 -7.75 -13.32
CA GLY A 92 2.50 -8.52 -12.83
C GLY A 92 3.81 -7.75 -13.05
N ARG A 93 4.91 -8.29 -12.53
CA ARG A 93 6.23 -7.68 -12.70
C ARG A 93 6.82 -8.09 -14.04
N TYR A 94 6.69 -7.21 -15.03
CA TYR A 94 7.31 -7.37 -16.33
C TYR A 94 8.42 -6.34 -16.51
N GLY A 95 9.58 -6.81 -16.96
CA GLY A 95 10.59 -5.93 -17.54
C GLY A 95 10.17 -5.58 -18.97
N ARG A 96 10.02 -4.28 -19.27
CA ARG A 96 9.76 -3.82 -20.65
C ARG A 96 10.90 -2.93 -21.10
N VAL A 97 11.47 -3.24 -22.26
CA VAL A 97 12.39 -2.36 -22.99
C VAL A 97 11.61 -1.69 -24.11
N ILE A 98 11.66 -0.37 -24.19
CA ILE A 98 11.07 0.42 -25.29
C ILE A 98 12.22 0.90 -26.16
N LEU A 99 12.23 0.48 -27.41
CA LEU A 99 13.23 0.88 -28.41
C LEU A 99 12.57 1.88 -29.37
N LEU A 100 13.28 2.98 -29.65
CA LEU A 100 12.79 4.08 -30.46
C LEU A 100 13.79 4.34 -31.58
N SER A 101 13.30 4.44 -32.82
CA SER A 101 14.10 4.90 -33.95
C SER A 101 14.08 6.44 -34.03
N PRO A 102 15.13 7.07 -34.60
CA PRO A 102 15.11 8.48 -34.93
C PRO A 102 13.91 8.85 -35.84
N PRO A 103 13.41 10.09 -35.77
CA PRO A 103 12.28 10.51 -36.60
C PRO A 103 12.63 10.38 -38.10
N GLY A 104 11.78 9.67 -38.84
CA GLY A 104 11.96 9.38 -40.26
C GLY A 104 12.69 8.06 -40.56
N ASP A 105 13.16 7.34 -39.54
CA ASP A 105 13.84 6.05 -39.68
C ASP A 105 12.96 4.89 -39.22
N SER A 106 13.16 3.71 -39.80
CA SER A 106 12.33 2.53 -39.55
C SER A 106 12.91 1.65 -38.44
N ILE A 107 12.13 1.40 -37.40
CA ILE A 107 12.49 0.48 -36.30
C ILE A 107 12.81 -0.94 -36.80
N LEU A 108 12.22 -1.35 -37.94
CA LEU A 108 12.45 -2.67 -38.52
C LEU A 108 13.89 -2.84 -39.04
N LEU A 109 14.57 -1.74 -39.38
CA LEU A 109 15.97 -1.78 -39.82
C LEU A 109 16.93 -2.04 -38.65
N GLN A 110 16.49 -1.80 -37.42
CA GLN A 110 17.26 -2.04 -36.19
C GLN A 110 16.99 -3.43 -35.58
N PHE A 111 16.29 -4.31 -36.32
CA PHE A 111 15.85 -5.63 -35.86
C PHE A 111 16.97 -6.51 -35.31
N GLU A 112 18.18 -6.48 -35.87
CA GLU A 112 19.31 -7.23 -35.31
C GLU A 112 19.67 -6.77 -33.89
N GLY A 113 19.65 -5.45 -33.64
CA GLY A 113 19.86 -4.90 -32.30
C GLY A 113 18.77 -5.34 -31.32
N ILE A 114 17.51 -5.37 -31.78
CA ILE A 114 16.38 -5.87 -30.99
C ILE A 114 16.58 -7.35 -30.63
N LEU A 115 16.97 -8.18 -31.60
CA LEU A 115 17.23 -9.61 -31.40
C LEU A 115 18.40 -9.87 -30.45
N GLN A 116 19.48 -9.09 -30.56
CA GLN A 116 20.62 -9.19 -29.65
C GLN A 116 20.21 -8.84 -28.22
N THR A 117 19.47 -7.74 -28.04
CA THR A 117 18.97 -7.34 -26.72
C THR A 117 18.05 -8.39 -26.12
N HIS A 118 17.17 -9.00 -26.92
CA HIS A 118 16.28 -10.08 -26.48
C HIS A 118 17.05 -11.36 -26.10
N ARG A 119 18.14 -11.71 -26.80
CA ARG A 119 18.95 -12.91 -26.49
C ARG A 119 19.85 -12.73 -25.27
N ALA A 120 20.16 -11.49 -24.90
CA ALA A 120 21.02 -11.16 -23.77
C ALA A 120 20.27 -11.06 -22.44
N LEU A 121 18.94 -10.96 -22.48
CA LEU A 121 18.02 -10.97 -21.33
C LEU A 121 17.61 -12.41 -20.98
#